data_AF-A0A961YMZ6-F1
#
_entry.id   AF-A0A961YMZ6-F1
#
_cell.length_a   1.000
_cell.length_b   1.000
_cell.length_c   1.000
_cell.angle_alpha   90.00
_cell.angle_beta   90.00
_cell.angle_gamma   90.00
#
_symmetry.space_group_name_H-M   'P 1'
#
loop_
_entity.id
_entity.type
_entity.pdbx_description
1 polymer ?
#
loop_
_entity_poly.entity_id
_entity_poly.type
_entity_poly.pdbx_seq_one_letter_code
_entity_poly.pdbx_strand_id
1 'polypeptide(L)'
;LYGNFGQANYGAGKMAQVGMLTTLAIEGPKAGIRVNAVAPVAWTVMTDNLFPPGAKELMPPEAVSPGVLFLASEDAPNGAILNIGGGVYSLSRIVETVPVALGLAHTPDDVAAAYDRIADLSGAVPFDNGPARTIRLFQAAMAAAQSSN
;
A
#
# COMPACT_ATOMS: atom_id res chain seq x y z
N LEU A 1 -0.29 -8.67 -3.60
CA LEU A 1 -0.18 -7.19 -3.66
C LEU A 1 0.22 -6.72 -5.05
N TYR A 2 1.28 -7.31 -5.62
CA TYR A 2 1.93 -6.78 -6.84
C TYR A 2 1.45 -7.39 -8.16
N GLY A 3 0.40 -8.21 -8.13
CA GLY A 3 -0.05 -9.00 -9.28
C GLY A 3 0.81 -10.23 -9.54
N ASN A 4 0.22 -11.24 -10.17
CA ASN A 4 0.93 -12.41 -10.69
C ASN A 4 0.15 -12.99 -11.89
N PHE A 5 0.85 -13.45 -12.92
CA PHE A 5 0.23 -14.00 -14.12
C PHE A 5 -0.64 -15.23 -13.77
N GLY A 6 -1.82 -15.34 -14.39
CA GLY A 6 -2.75 -16.45 -14.14
C GLY A 6 -3.45 -16.43 -12.78
N GLN A 7 -3.29 -15.38 -11.98
CA GLN A 7 -3.80 -15.28 -10.60
C GLN A 7 -4.71 -14.07 -10.38
N ALA A 8 -5.49 -13.67 -11.38
CA ALA A 8 -6.38 -12.49 -11.27
C ALA A 8 -7.38 -12.60 -10.10
N ASN A 9 -8.00 -13.76 -9.92
CA ASN A 9 -8.91 -14.04 -8.81
C ASN A 9 -8.21 -13.98 -7.43
N TYR A 10 -7.02 -14.57 -7.32
CA TYR A 10 -6.21 -14.54 -6.11
C TYR A 10 -5.75 -13.11 -5.78
N GLY A 11 -5.25 -12.38 -6.78
CA GLY A 11 -4.83 -10.99 -6.65
C GLY A 11 -5.97 -10.09 -6.18
N ALA A 12 -7.15 -10.22 -6.78
CA ALA A 12 -8.35 -9.50 -6.35
C ALA A 12 -8.73 -9.82 -4.90
N GLY A 13 -8.79 -11.11 -4.54
CA GLY A 13 -9.10 -11.54 -3.17
C GLY A 13 -8.10 -11.01 -2.12
N LYS A 14 -6.80 -11.03 -2.43
CA LYS A 14 -5.76 -10.52 -1.52
C LYS A 14 -5.77 -9.00 -1.40
N MET A 15 -6.06 -8.26 -2.48
CA MET A 15 -6.19 -6.80 -2.40
C MET A 15 -7.49 -6.37 -1.69
N ALA A 16 -8.56 -7.17 -1.75
CA ALA A 16 -9.77 -6.90 -0.96
C ALA A 16 -9.48 -6.89 0.56
N GLN A 17 -8.57 -7.74 1.03
CA GLN A 17 -8.12 -7.73 2.43
C GLN A 17 -7.39 -6.43 2.79
N VAL A 18 -6.61 -5.87 1.87
CA VAL A 18 -5.95 -4.57 2.05
C VAL A 18 -6.97 -3.43 2.08
N GLY A 19 -7.98 -3.45 1.22
CA GLY A 19 -9.08 -2.47 1.28
C GLY A 19 -9.86 -2.53 2.60
N MET A 20 -10.09 -3.74 3.12
CA MET A 20 -10.70 -3.92 4.44
C MET A 20 -9.80 -3.39 5.56
N LEU A 21 -8.49 -3.70 5.51
CA LEU A 21 -7.49 -3.20 6.45
C LEU A 21 -7.53 -1.67 6.56
N THR A 22 -7.51 -0.94 5.44
CA THR A 22 -7.42 0.53 5.48
C THR A 22 -8.63 1.16 6.16
N THR A 23 -9.82 0.57 5.99
CA THR A 23 -11.04 1.06 6.66
C THR A 23 -11.04 0.69 8.15
N LEU A 24 -10.75 -0.57 8.49
CA LEU A 24 -10.77 -1.02 9.88
C LEU A 24 -9.68 -0.39 10.73
N ALA A 25 -8.53 -0.01 10.14
CA ALA A 25 -7.49 0.75 10.83
C ALA A 25 -7.99 2.14 11.28
N ILE A 26 -9.00 2.71 10.61
CA ILE A 26 -9.60 4.01 10.98
C ILE A 26 -10.72 3.81 12.00
N GLU A 27 -11.54 2.76 11.86
CA GLU A 27 -12.68 2.49 12.72
C GLU A 27 -12.30 1.88 14.08
N GLY A 28 -11.31 0.98 14.08
CA GLY A 28 -10.88 0.18 15.22
C GLY A 28 -10.34 0.95 16.44
N PRO A 29 -9.58 2.05 16.30
CA PRO A 29 -8.91 2.71 17.42
C PRO A 29 -9.85 3.11 18.57
N LYS A 30 -11.10 3.49 18.28
CA LYS A 30 -12.09 3.84 19.32
C LYS A 30 -12.45 2.67 20.24
N ALA A 31 -12.30 1.44 19.74
CA ALA A 31 -12.52 0.21 20.48
C ALA A 31 -11.21 -0.42 20.98
N GLY A 32 -10.07 0.27 20.88
CA GLY A 32 -8.75 -0.29 21.19
C GLY A 32 -8.29 -1.38 20.22
N ILE A 33 -8.88 -1.45 19.02
CA ILE A 33 -8.54 -2.44 18.01
C ILE A 33 -7.55 -1.84 17.02
N ARG A 34 -6.45 -2.55 16.79
CA ARG A 34 -5.49 -2.28 15.70
C ARG A 34 -5.61 -3.37 14.65
N VAL A 35 -5.54 -2.99 13.39
CA VAL A 35 -5.62 -3.92 12.26
C VAL A 35 -4.37 -3.76 11.42
N ASN A 36 -3.70 -4.87 11.13
CA ASN A 36 -2.50 -4.93 10.28
C ASN A 36 -2.63 -6.12 9.32
N ALA A 37 -1.86 -6.12 8.25
CA ALA A 37 -1.75 -7.23 7.31
C ALA A 37 -0.32 -7.74 7.23
N VAL A 38 -0.19 -9.03 6.91
CA VAL A 38 1.09 -9.67 6.60
C VAL A 38 1.06 -10.11 5.15
N ALA A 39 2.14 -9.82 4.43
CA ALA A 39 2.43 -10.32 3.09
C ALA A 39 3.64 -11.28 3.19
N PRO A 40 3.39 -12.56 3.55
CA PRO A 40 4.46 -13.49 3.86
C PRO A 40 5.03 -14.13 2.60
N VAL A 41 6.32 -14.47 2.67
CA VAL A 41 7.00 -15.37 1.75
C VAL A 41 7.63 -16.49 2.57
N ALA A 42 7.16 -17.71 2.36
CA ALA A 42 7.63 -18.90 3.07
C ALA A 42 7.50 -20.13 2.18
N TRP A 43 8.34 -21.13 2.44
CA TRP A 43 8.25 -22.47 1.87
C TRP A 43 7.11 -23.24 2.54
N THR A 44 6.12 -23.62 1.75
CA THR A 44 4.95 -24.38 2.17
C THR A 44 4.59 -25.37 1.07
N VAL A 45 3.66 -26.30 1.33
CA VAL A 45 3.14 -27.20 0.27
C VAL A 45 2.56 -26.39 -0.91
N MET A 46 1.98 -25.22 -0.66
CA MET A 46 1.42 -24.35 -1.70
C MET A 46 2.50 -23.67 -2.57
N THR A 47 3.73 -23.53 -2.06
CA THR A 47 4.82 -22.76 -2.68
C THR A 47 6.02 -23.62 -3.09
N ASP A 48 5.94 -24.93 -2.90
CA ASP A 48 7.02 -25.93 -3.13
C ASP A 48 7.65 -25.84 -4.53
N ASN A 49 6.82 -25.58 -5.55
CA ASN A 49 7.26 -25.48 -6.95
C ASN A 49 7.52 -24.05 -7.43
N LEU A 50 7.45 -23.04 -6.54
CA LEU A 50 7.57 -21.62 -6.92
C LEU A 50 8.95 -21.04 -6.65
N PHE A 51 9.79 -21.75 -5.90
CA PHE A 51 11.09 -21.26 -5.47
C PHE A 51 12.24 -21.90 -6.26
N PRO A 52 13.37 -21.18 -6.40
CA PRO A 52 14.58 -21.76 -6.93
C PRO A 52 15.15 -22.84 -5.97
N PRO A 53 16.02 -23.74 -6.47
CA PRO A 53 16.73 -24.70 -5.63
C PRO A 53 17.47 -24.01 -4.46
N GLY A 54 17.41 -24.61 -3.27
CA GLY A 54 18.07 -24.11 -2.06
C GLY A 54 17.33 -22.99 -1.31
N ALA A 55 16.13 -22.60 -1.74
CA ALA A 55 15.32 -21.60 -1.04
C ALA A 55 14.62 -22.13 0.22
N LYS A 56 14.49 -23.46 0.36
CA LYS A 56 13.75 -24.10 1.45
C LYS A 56 14.34 -23.78 2.82
N GLU A 57 15.66 -23.81 2.92
CA GLU A 57 16.41 -23.51 4.14
C GLU A 57 16.38 -22.02 4.50
N LEU A 58 16.26 -21.15 3.49
CA LEU A 58 16.25 -19.69 3.66
C LEU A 58 14.85 -19.14 3.99
N MET A 59 13.79 -19.84 3.60
CA MET A 59 12.42 -19.36 3.72
C MET A 59 11.53 -20.25 4.61
N PRO A 60 11.98 -20.67 5.82
CA PRO A 60 11.13 -21.49 6.68
C PRO A 60 9.90 -20.67 7.15
N PRO A 61 8.71 -21.30 7.29
CA PRO A 61 7.52 -20.63 7.81
C PRO A 61 7.74 -19.92 9.15
N GLU A 62 8.60 -20.48 10.00
CA GLU A 62 8.95 -19.95 11.31
C GLU A 62 9.61 -18.57 11.23
N ALA A 63 10.24 -18.23 10.10
CA ALA A 63 10.83 -16.90 9.89
C ALA A 63 9.76 -15.80 9.75
N VAL A 64 8.49 -16.15 9.56
CA VAL A 64 7.35 -15.21 9.52
C VAL A 64 6.79 -14.95 10.92
N SER A 65 6.85 -15.93 11.82
CA SER A 65 6.21 -15.91 13.14
C SER A 65 6.57 -14.69 14.00
N PRO A 66 7.84 -14.24 14.10
CA PRO A 66 8.18 -13.07 14.92
C PRO A 66 7.45 -11.80 14.50
N GLY A 67 7.33 -11.54 13.18
CA GLY A 67 6.61 -10.36 12.70
C GLY A 67 5.10 -10.46 12.91
N VAL A 68 4.52 -11.66 12.83
CA VAL A 68 3.10 -11.87 13.18
C VAL A 68 2.86 -11.58 14.66
N LEU A 69 3.73 -12.08 15.55
CA LEU A 69 3.63 -11.83 16.99
C LEU A 69 3.79 -10.35 17.32
N PHE A 70 4.72 -9.66 16.67
CA PHE A 70 4.85 -8.20 16.81
C PHE A 70 3.57 -7.46 16.42
N LEU A 71 2.95 -7.81 15.27
CA LEU A 71 1.71 -7.17 14.83
C LEU A 71 0.48 -7.51 15.70
N ALA A 72 0.56 -8.53 16.55
CA ALA A 72 -0.45 -8.90 17.53
C ALA A 72 -0.15 -8.37 18.95
N SER A 73 1.00 -7.71 19.14
CA SER A 73 1.43 -7.19 20.45
C SER A 73 0.79 -5.85 20.80
N GLU A 74 0.97 -5.41 22.04
CA GLU A 74 0.54 -4.08 22.49
C GLU A 74 1.27 -2.93 21.77
N ASP A 75 2.49 -3.19 21.29
CA ASP A 75 3.33 -2.25 20.54
C ASP A 75 3.06 -2.28 19.02
N ALA A 76 2.07 -3.07 18.58
CA ALA A 76 1.75 -3.19 17.17
C ALA A 76 1.42 -1.82 16.55
N PRO A 77 1.85 -1.57 15.30
CA PRO A 77 1.37 -0.44 14.54
C PRO A 77 -0.13 -0.61 14.22
N ASN A 78 -0.69 0.33 13.48
CA ASN A 78 -2.04 0.22 12.95
C ASN A 78 -2.05 0.58 11.47
N GLY A 79 -2.71 -0.22 10.64
CA GLY A 79 -2.76 -0.07 9.18
C GLY A 79 -1.50 -0.54 8.45
N ALA A 80 -0.57 -1.22 9.10
CA ALA A 80 0.66 -1.67 8.46
C ALA A 80 0.42 -2.89 7.55
N ILE A 81 1.12 -2.94 6.41
CA ILE A 81 1.23 -4.13 5.56
C ILE A 81 2.69 -4.59 5.60
N LEU A 82 2.97 -5.57 6.45
CA LEU A 82 4.32 -6.06 6.70
C LEU A 82 4.67 -7.18 5.72
N ASN A 83 5.66 -6.93 4.85
CA ASN A 83 6.29 -7.98 4.05
C ASN A 83 7.32 -8.71 4.90
N ILE A 84 7.27 -10.04 4.92
CA ILE A 84 8.17 -10.86 5.75
C ILE A 84 8.56 -12.13 4.99
N GLY A 85 9.84 -12.49 5.04
CA GLY A 85 10.31 -13.81 4.64
C GLY A 85 11.81 -13.96 4.90
N GLY A 86 12.24 -15.15 5.35
CA GLY A 86 13.66 -15.44 5.58
C GLY A 86 14.39 -14.47 6.52
N GLY A 87 13.69 -13.89 7.50
CA GLY A 87 14.25 -12.89 8.42
C GLY A 87 14.37 -11.48 7.84
N VAL A 88 13.85 -11.23 6.64
CA VAL A 88 13.84 -9.92 5.98
C VAL A 88 12.46 -9.28 6.13
N TYR A 89 12.43 -7.98 6.43
CA TYR A 89 11.23 -7.20 6.70
C TYR A 89 11.18 -5.93 5.84
N SER A 90 10.02 -5.59 5.31
CA SER A 90 9.74 -4.29 4.69
C SER A 90 8.25 -3.93 4.80
N LEU A 91 7.88 -2.69 4.52
CA LEU A 91 6.48 -2.27 4.51
C LEU A 91 6.00 -1.97 3.10
N SER A 92 4.78 -2.39 2.79
CA SER A 92 4.04 -1.92 1.63
C SER A 92 3.10 -0.80 2.01
N ARG A 93 3.07 0.26 1.20
CA ARG A 93 2.23 1.43 1.45
C ARG A 93 1.56 1.88 0.16
N ILE A 94 0.33 2.34 0.29
CA ILE A 94 -0.34 3.12 -0.76
C ILE A 94 0.12 4.57 -0.57
N VAL A 95 0.68 5.15 -1.62
CA VAL A 95 1.15 6.54 -1.63
C VAL A 95 0.49 7.29 -2.78
N GLU A 96 0.36 8.60 -2.63
CA GLU A 96 -0.13 9.50 -3.68
C GLU A 96 0.93 10.57 -3.96
N THR A 97 1.28 10.73 -5.24
CA THR A 97 2.20 11.77 -5.73
C THR A 97 1.70 13.17 -5.42
N VAL A 98 2.53 14.19 -5.65
CA VAL A 98 2.10 15.59 -5.47
C VAL A 98 1.07 15.93 -6.56
N PRO A 99 -0.13 16.45 -6.21
CA PRO A 99 -1.12 16.81 -7.22
C PRO A 99 -0.62 17.90 -8.17
N VAL A 100 -0.85 17.70 -9.47
CA VAL A 100 -0.55 18.69 -10.51
C VAL A 100 -1.86 19.33 -10.96
N ALA A 101 -1.97 20.65 -10.81
CA ALA A 101 -3.12 21.40 -11.30
C ALA A 101 -2.96 21.75 -12.79
N LEU A 102 -3.89 21.29 -13.62
CA LEU A 102 -3.93 21.60 -15.06
C LEU A 102 -5.03 22.61 -15.44
N GLY A 103 -5.84 23.04 -14.48
CA GLY A 103 -7.03 23.88 -14.71
C GLY A 103 -8.23 23.08 -15.25
N LEU A 104 -9.39 23.72 -15.33
CA LEU A 104 -10.64 23.04 -15.75
C LEU A 104 -10.81 22.93 -17.26
N ALA A 105 -10.06 23.70 -18.04
CA ALA A 105 -10.12 23.72 -19.51
C ALA A 105 -9.01 22.88 -20.18
N HIS A 106 -8.35 21.99 -19.43
CA HIS A 106 -7.29 21.14 -19.96
C HIS A 106 -7.82 20.11 -20.98
N THR A 107 -6.92 19.65 -21.83
CA THR A 107 -7.16 18.62 -22.83
C THR A 107 -6.45 17.32 -22.44
N PRO A 108 -6.76 16.18 -23.11
CA PRO A 108 -5.98 14.95 -22.94
C PRO A 108 -4.49 15.14 -23.26
N ASP A 109 -4.16 15.99 -24.23
CA ASP A 109 -2.77 16.29 -24.60
C ASP A 109 -2.04 17.05 -23.48
N ASP A 110 -2.72 17.94 -22.76
CA ASP A 110 -2.16 18.61 -21.58
C ASP A 110 -1.85 17.61 -20.45
N VAL A 111 -2.72 16.60 -20.27
CA VAL A 111 -2.47 15.51 -19.30
C VAL A 111 -1.25 14.69 -19.72
N ALA A 112 -1.15 14.32 -21.00
CA ALA A 112 -0.01 13.59 -21.54
C ALA A 112 1.30 14.38 -21.37
N ALA A 113 1.28 15.67 -21.69
CA ALA A 113 2.42 16.57 -21.50
C ALA A 113 2.81 16.75 -20.03
N ALA A 114 1.86 16.61 -19.10
CA ALA A 114 2.09 16.70 -17.67
C ALA A 114 2.42 15.36 -16.99
N TYR A 115 2.34 14.23 -17.71
CA TYR A 115 2.35 12.89 -17.11
C TYR A 115 3.58 12.64 -16.24
N ASP A 116 4.77 13.04 -16.69
CA ASP A 116 6.01 12.84 -15.91
C ASP A 116 5.97 13.56 -14.55
N ARG A 117 5.31 14.73 -14.48
CA ARG A 117 5.11 15.45 -13.21
C ARG A 117 4.05 14.77 -12.34
N ILE A 118 2.99 14.23 -12.95
CA ILE A 118 1.92 13.51 -12.25
C ILE A 118 2.46 12.19 -11.66
N ALA A 119 3.36 11.53 -12.38
CA ALA A 119 3.97 10.26 -12.01
C ALA A 119 5.18 10.42 -11.09
N ASP A 120 5.65 11.64 -10.83
CA ASP A 120 6.81 11.89 -9.99
C ASP A 120 6.52 11.50 -8.53
N LEU A 121 7.26 10.51 -8.05
CA LEU A 121 7.19 10.03 -6.67
C LEU A 121 7.94 10.94 -5.70
N SER A 122 8.67 11.95 -6.19
CA SER A 122 9.29 12.95 -5.32
C SER A 122 8.20 13.69 -4.54
N GLY A 123 8.27 13.61 -3.21
CA GLY A 123 7.24 14.16 -2.32
C GLY A 123 5.94 13.36 -2.24
N ALA A 124 5.90 12.12 -2.74
CA ALA A 124 4.77 11.23 -2.50
C ALA A 124 4.59 10.96 -1.00
N VAL A 125 3.34 10.94 -0.55
CA VAL A 125 2.99 10.73 0.86
C VAL A 125 2.09 9.51 1.00
N PRO A 126 2.21 8.74 2.11
CA PRO A 126 1.24 7.69 2.42
C PRO A 126 -0.13 8.31 2.65
N PHE A 127 -1.16 7.54 2.35
CA PHE A 127 -2.52 8.05 2.38
C PHE A 127 -3.27 7.61 3.64
N ASP A 128 -3.75 8.58 4.43
CA ASP A 128 -4.26 8.33 5.78
C ASP A 128 -5.75 7.92 5.83
N ASN A 129 -6.61 8.54 5.02
CA ASN A 129 -8.06 8.26 4.96
C ASN A 129 -8.74 8.99 3.79
N GLY A 130 -9.81 8.44 3.22
CA GLY A 130 -10.50 9.01 2.03
C GLY A 130 -10.74 10.54 2.06
N PRO A 131 -11.26 11.12 3.15
CA PRO A 131 -11.46 12.58 3.26
C PRO A 131 -10.19 13.41 3.06
N ALA A 132 -9.05 13.01 3.64
CA ALA A 132 -7.78 13.72 3.50
C ALA A 132 -7.35 13.89 2.02
N ARG A 133 -7.78 12.97 1.15
CA ARG A 133 -7.43 12.90 -0.27
C ARG A 133 -8.13 14.02 -0.99
N THR A 134 -9.42 14.08 -0.70
CA THR A 134 -10.35 15.06 -1.26
C THR A 134 -9.90 16.45 -0.88
N ILE A 135 -9.51 16.65 0.39
CA ILE A 135 -8.96 17.91 0.88
C ILE A 135 -7.66 18.27 0.15
N ARG A 136 -6.74 17.32 -0.01
CA ARG A 136 -5.45 17.56 -0.69
C ARG A 136 -5.64 18.02 -2.14
N LEU A 137 -6.52 17.35 -2.90
CA LEU A 137 -6.84 17.75 -4.27
C LEU A 137 -7.55 19.11 -4.32
N PHE A 138 -8.49 19.36 -3.40
CA PHE A 138 -9.18 20.64 -3.31
C PHE A 138 -8.22 21.80 -3.03
N GLN A 139 -7.28 21.63 -2.09
CA GLN A 139 -6.26 22.62 -1.77
C GLN A 139 -5.36 22.92 -2.97
N ALA A 140 -4.93 21.89 -3.71
CA ALA A 140 -4.12 22.07 -4.91
C ALA A 140 -4.89 22.87 -6.00
N ALA A 141 -6.17 22.57 -6.20
CA ALA A 141 -7.01 23.30 -7.14
C ALA A 141 -7.23 24.76 -6.72
N MET A 142 -7.47 25.01 -5.44
CA MET A 142 -7.62 26.36 -4.89
C MET A 142 -6.35 27.20 -5.03
N ALA A 143 -5.18 26.63 -4.72
CA ALA A 143 -3.90 27.31 -4.86
C ALA A 143 -3.62 27.74 -6.31
N ALA A 144 -3.91 26.85 -7.27
CA ALA A 144 -3.73 27.16 -8.69
C ALA A 144 -4.70 28.24 -9.21
N ALA A 145 -5.94 28.27 -8.70
CA ALA A 145 -6.89 29.33 -9.04
C ALA A 145 -6.44 30.70 -8.51
N GLN A 146 -5.81 30.74 -7.33
CA GLN A 146 -5.28 31.99 -6.73
C GLN A 146 -4.03 32.51 -7.44
N SER A 147 -3.17 31.63 -7.97
CA SER A 147 -1.97 32.03 -8.73
C SER A 147 -2.24 32.52 -10.16
N SER A 148 -3.50 32.41 -10.62
CA SER A 148 -3.92 32.79 -11.97
C SER A 148 -4.61 34.17 -12.02
N ASN A 149 -4.76 34.83 -10.86
CA ASN A 149 -5.24 36.22 -10.67
C ASN A 149 -4.08 37.15 -10.32
#